data_AF-A0A8C4RWY7-F1
#
_entry.id   AF-A0A8C4RWY7-F1
#
_cell.length_a   1.000
_cell.length_b   1.000
_cell.length_c   1.000
_cell.angle_alpha   90.00
_cell.angle_beta   90.00
_cell.angle_gamma   90.00
#
_symmetry.space_group_name_H-M   'P 1'
#
loop_
_entity.id
_entity.type
_entity.pdbx_description
1 polymer ?
#
loop_
_entity_poly.entity_id
_entity_poly.type
_entity_poly.pdbx_seq_one_letter_code
_entity_poly.pdbx_strand_id
1 'polypeptide(L)'
;MANRVKLKVPLDGCRVCLYEDGTEVTEDYFQRLPNNTELVLLPKGQSWHGYVSDIECLLGMSDEHSRSLIEAAQNLLVAEKAPKRRRLLQDFIANLSENTDAECREEDEAWFEGIDSRFKTKSAYLKYSCESRIRGYQKEVEDSVSKLNTQKLQTEYRKVVDVMINQLKQAKYNGCYFDRQEKECNHLCTQEGWFSCQGAFDTDKCLSLHSINPYGNRESRILFSTWNLDHRIEKKRAIIPALIEAVKNRNGREVNCNYFYRLLFTIDNLKLVHIACHKKTVHNLTCDAKRVYVRIKRKEKKQSTKK
;
A
#
# COMPACT_ATOMS: atom_id res chain seq x y z
N MET A 1 -47.44 -17.11 -23.77
CA MET A 1 -47.12 -16.38 -25.03
C MET A 1 -47.41 -14.85 -25.00
N ALA A 2 -47.61 -14.20 -23.85
CA ALA A 2 -48.04 -12.78 -23.80
C ALA A 2 -46.94 -11.72 -23.54
N ASN A 3 -45.67 -12.09 -23.40
CA ASN A 3 -44.56 -11.13 -23.15
C ASN A 3 -43.79 -10.69 -24.43
N ARG A 4 -44.31 -11.02 -25.61
CA ARG A 4 -43.59 -10.95 -26.90
C ARG A 4 -43.21 -9.55 -27.41
N VAL A 5 -43.67 -8.46 -26.78
CA VAL A 5 -43.61 -7.11 -27.41
C VAL A 5 -42.69 -6.12 -26.69
N LYS A 6 -42.23 -6.38 -25.46
CA LYS A 6 -41.58 -5.32 -24.64
C LYS A 6 -40.05 -5.39 -24.55
N LEU A 7 -39.47 -6.58 -24.58
CA LEU A 7 -38.03 -6.78 -24.41
C LEU A 7 -37.43 -7.03 -25.79
N LYS A 8 -36.75 -6.04 -26.37
CA LYS A 8 -36.15 -6.09 -27.71
C LYS A 8 -34.93 -7.05 -27.77
N VAL A 9 -35.10 -8.32 -27.42
CA VAL A 9 -34.03 -9.32 -27.30
C VAL A 9 -34.31 -10.49 -28.26
N PRO A 10 -33.30 -11.01 -29.00
CA PRO A 10 -33.47 -12.22 -29.81
C PRO A 10 -33.83 -13.40 -28.92
N LEU A 11 -34.99 -14.03 -29.14
CA LEU A 11 -35.54 -15.05 -28.24
C LEU A 11 -34.91 -16.44 -28.41
N ASP A 12 -34.18 -16.68 -29.49
CA ASP A 12 -33.61 -17.99 -29.76
C ASP A 12 -32.49 -18.32 -28.77
N GLY A 13 -32.67 -19.41 -28.02
CA GLY A 13 -31.76 -19.81 -26.95
C GLY A 13 -31.78 -18.91 -25.70
N CYS A 14 -32.77 -18.02 -25.56
CA CYS A 14 -32.98 -17.28 -24.31
C CYS A 14 -33.50 -18.17 -23.19
N ARG A 15 -33.03 -17.90 -21.97
CA ARG A 15 -33.49 -18.54 -20.73
C ARG A 15 -34.00 -17.47 -19.78
N VAL A 16 -34.80 -17.86 -18.79
CA VAL A 16 -35.28 -16.97 -17.74
C VAL A 16 -34.80 -17.54 -16.41
N CYS A 17 -34.38 -16.69 -15.49
CA CYS A 17 -34.01 -17.09 -14.14
C CYS A 17 -34.57 -16.13 -13.09
N LEU A 18 -34.60 -16.57 -11.84
CA LEU A 18 -34.94 -15.72 -10.70
C LEU A 18 -33.87 -14.65 -10.51
N TYR A 19 -34.29 -13.43 -10.23
CA TYR A 19 -33.37 -12.33 -9.96
C TYR A 19 -32.56 -12.54 -8.67
N GLU A 20 -33.13 -13.16 -7.64
CA GLU A 20 -32.49 -13.30 -6.32
C GLU A 20 -31.23 -14.19 -6.36
N ASP A 21 -31.28 -15.32 -7.07
CA ASP A 21 -30.26 -16.37 -6.98
C ASP A 21 -29.81 -16.94 -8.34
N GLY A 22 -30.44 -16.56 -9.45
CA GLY A 22 -30.14 -17.10 -10.78
C GLY A 22 -30.71 -18.49 -11.06
N THR A 23 -31.61 -19.01 -10.21
CA THR A 23 -32.29 -20.29 -10.46
C THR A 23 -33.07 -20.24 -11.77
N GLU A 24 -32.78 -21.18 -12.68
CA GLU A 24 -33.43 -21.23 -14.00
C GLU A 24 -34.92 -21.57 -13.87
N VAL A 25 -35.75 -20.81 -14.56
CA VAL A 25 -37.21 -20.90 -14.49
C VAL A 25 -37.74 -21.70 -15.68
N THR A 26 -38.19 -22.91 -15.39
CA THR A 26 -38.95 -23.74 -16.33
C THR A 26 -40.43 -23.34 -16.35
N GLU A 27 -41.18 -23.82 -17.35
CA GLU A 27 -42.61 -23.51 -17.47
C GLU A 27 -43.42 -23.96 -16.24
N ASP A 28 -43.19 -25.18 -15.75
CA ASP A 28 -43.85 -25.72 -14.56
C ASP A 28 -43.44 -24.99 -13.28
N TYR A 29 -42.21 -24.48 -13.23
CA TYR A 29 -41.77 -23.70 -12.08
C TYR A 29 -42.40 -22.32 -12.08
N PHE A 30 -42.48 -21.68 -13.25
CA PHE A 30 -43.08 -20.36 -13.43
C PHE A 30 -44.53 -20.29 -12.93
N GLN A 31 -45.34 -21.32 -13.19
CA GLN A 31 -46.74 -21.36 -12.73
C GLN A 31 -46.90 -21.42 -11.20
N ARG A 32 -45.84 -21.82 -10.49
CA ARG A 32 -45.82 -21.94 -9.02
C ARG A 32 -45.15 -20.75 -8.35
N LEU A 33 -44.61 -19.80 -9.11
CA LEU A 33 -43.97 -18.61 -8.56
C LEU A 33 -45.00 -17.68 -7.94
N PRO A 34 -44.70 -17.07 -6.79
CA PRO A 34 -45.52 -16.00 -6.22
C PRO A 34 -45.72 -14.85 -7.22
N ASN A 35 -46.86 -14.16 -7.09
CA ASN A 35 -47.08 -12.92 -7.83
C ASN A 35 -45.97 -11.90 -7.49
N ASN A 36 -45.55 -11.13 -8.50
CA ASN A 36 -44.47 -10.14 -8.42
C ASN A 36 -43.06 -10.71 -8.18
N THR A 37 -42.82 -11.97 -8.54
CA THR A 37 -41.46 -12.51 -8.60
C THR A 37 -40.64 -11.79 -9.68
N GLU A 38 -39.46 -11.29 -9.31
CA GLU A 38 -38.53 -10.63 -10.23
C GLU A 38 -37.76 -11.66 -11.06
N LEU A 39 -37.74 -11.46 -12.38
CA LEU A 39 -37.15 -12.38 -13.35
C LEU A 39 -36.17 -11.67 -14.26
N VAL A 40 -35.06 -12.35 -14.55
CA VAL A 40 -34.04 -11.88 -15.49
C VAL A 40 -34.12 -12.71 -16.77
N LEU A 41 -34.24 -12.03 -17.91
CA LEU A 41 -34.14 -12.65 -19.23
C LEU A 41 -32.67 -12.72 -19.65
N LEU A 42 -32.18 -13.94 -19.89
CA LEU A 42 -30.79 -14.21 -20.24
C LEU A 42 -30.66 -14.66 -21.70
N PRO A 43 -29.98 -13.87 -22.55
CA PRO A 43 -29.52 -14.31 -23.87
C PRO A 43 -28.60 -15.54 -23.80
N LYS A 44 -28.51 -16.26 -24.93
CA LYS A 44 -27.63 -17.44 -25.06
C LYS A 44 -26.19 -17.09 -24.67
N GLY A 45 -25.62 -17.88 -23.75
CA GLY A 45 -24.24 -17.73 -23.29
C GLY A 45 -24.03 -16.76 -22.12
N GLN A 46 -25.09 -16.06 -21.66
CA GLN A 46 -25.02 -15.23 -20.45
C GLN A 46 -25.41 -16.03 -19.19
N SER A 47 -24.90 -15.58 -18.05
CA SER A 47 -25.16 -16.12 -16.72
C SER A 47 -25.62 -15.02 -15.77
N TRP A 48 -26.48 -15.37 -14.81
CA TRP A 48 -26.89 -14.51 -13.71
C TRP A 48 -26.62 -15.23 -12.40
N HIS A 49 -25.96 -14.55 -11.46
CA HIS A 49 -25.57 -15.11 -10.16
C HIS A 49 -26.24 -14.36 -9.00
N GLY A 50 -27.46 -13.85 -9.22
CA GLY A 50 -28.16 -13.04 -8.24
C GLY A 50 -27.46 -11.71 -7.98
N TYR A 51 -27.48 -11.27 -6.72
CA TYR A 51 -26.84 -10.03 -6.28
C TYR A 51 -25.34 -9.90 -6.60
N VAL A 52 -24.64 -11.02 -6.86
CA VAL A 52 -23.24 -10.98 -7.30
C VAL A 52 -23.13 -10.26 -8.65
N SER A 53 -24.05 -10.52 -9.56
CA SER A 53 -24.06 -9.88 -10.88
C SER A 53 -24.35 -8.39 -10.81
N ASP A 54 -25.14 -7.92 -9.83
CA ASP A 54 -25.31 -6.49 -9.58
C ASP A 54 -24.02 -5.83 -9.10
N ILE A 55 -23.29 -6.50 -8.19
CA ILE A 55 -22.00 -6.00 -7.70
C ILE A 55 -20.99 -5.94 -8.86
N GLU A 56 -20.89 -7.01 -9.66
CA GLU A 56 -20.02 -7.05 -10.84
C GLU A 56 -20.38 -5.97 -11.85
N CYS A 57 -21.67 -5.73 -12.08
CA CYS A 57 -22.14 -4.65 -12.95
C CYS A 57 -21.68 -3.29 -12.42
N LEU A 58 -21.89 -3.02 -11.13
CA LEU A 58 -21.48 -1.76 -10.50
C LEU A 58 -19.95 -1.56 -10.50
N LEU A 59 -19.17 -2.62 -10.29
CA LEU A 59 -17.70 -2.56 -10.29
C LEU A 59 -17.09 -2.53 -11.69
N GLY A 60 -17.78 -3.08 -12.70
CA GLY A 60 -17.32 -3.17 -14.09
C GLY A 60 -17.74 -2.00 -14.97
N MET A 61 -18.37 -0.96 -14.43
CA MET A 61 -18.82 0.20 -15.19
C MET A 61 -17.62 1.00 -15.73
N SER A 62 -17.72 1.49 -16.96
CA SER A 62 -16.69 2.39 -17.53
C SER A 62 -16.75 3.78 -16.91
N ASP A 63 -15.64 4.53 -17.00
CA ASP A 63 -15.51 5.90 -16.50
C ASP A 63 -16.62 6.86 -17.00
N GLU A 64 -17.14 6.62 -18.20
CA GLU A 64 -18.24 7.41 -18.78
C GLU A 64 -19.55 7.25 -17.99
N HIS A 65 -19.84 6.03 -17.52
CA HIS A 65 -21.03 5.73 -16.72
C HIS A 65 -20.87 6.10 -15.25
N SER A 66 -19.62 6.21 -14.76
CA SER A 66 -19.32 6.61 -13.39
C SER A 66 -19.89 7.99 -13.05
N ARG A 67 -19.97 8.93 -14.00
CA ARG A 67 -20.51 10.28 -13.76
C ARG A 67 -22.00 10.28 -13.37
N SER A 68 -22.83 9.58 -14.14
CA SER A 68 -24.27 9.48 -13.84
C SER A 68 -24.52 8.78 -12.51
N LEU A 69 -23.66 7.80 -12.18
CA LEU A 69 -23.72 7.09 -10.91
C LEU A 69 -23.32 7.99 -9.73
N ILE A 70 -22.28 8.82 -9.89
CA ILE A 70 -21.88 9.83 -8.91
C ILE A 70 -23.02 10.82 -8.66
N GLU A 71 -23.64 11.37 -9.71
CA GLU A 71 -24.78 12.27 -9.56
C GLU A 71 -25.97 11.60 -8.83
N ALA A 72 -26.29 10.36 -9.20
CA ALA A 72 -27.34 9.60 -8.52
C ALA A 72 -27.01 9.40 -7.02
N ALA A 73 -25.77 9.03 -6.70
CA ALA A 73 -25.33 8.84 -5.32
C ALA A 73 -25.33 10.16 -4.52
N GLN A 74 -24.92 11.28 -5.13
CA GLN A 74 -24.96 12.62 -4.53
C GLN A 74 -26.41 13.03 -4.22
N ASN A 75 -27.34 12.83 -5.15
CA ASN A 75 -28.76 13.12 -4.92
C ASN A 75 -29.34 12.28 -3.79
N LEU A 76 -28.99 11.00 -3.71
CA LEU A 76 -29.39 10.14 -2.57
C LEU A 76 -28.81 10.65 -1.25
N LEU A 77 -27.56 11.13 -1.25
CA LEU A 77 -26.89 11.60 -0.06
C LEU A 77 -27.54 12.85 0.55
N VAL A 78 -28.07 13.77 -0.27
CA VAL A 78 -28.68 15.03 0.19
C VAL A 78 -29.87 14.79 1.15
N ALA A 79 -30.72 13.82 0.85
CA ALA A 79 -31.92 13.53 1.64
C ALA A 79 -31.68 12.46 2.73
N GLU A 80 -30.53 11.78 2.71
CA GLU A 80 -30.24 10.64 3.58
C GLU A 80 -29.91 11.08 5.01
N LYS A 81 -30.60 10.49 5.99
CA LYS A 81 -30.41 10.80 7.43
C LYS A 81 -29.69 9.68 8.17
N ALA A 82 -29.81 8.44 7.72
CA ALA A 82 -29.21 7.30 8.41
C ALA A 82 -27.68 7.37 8.33
N PRO A 83 -26.96 7.40 9.47
CA PRO A 83 -25.50 7.56 9.48
C PRO A 83 -24.76 6.52 8.66
N LYS A 84 -25.16 5.25 8.75
CA LYS A 84 -24.55 4.14 7.97
C LYS A 84 -24.71 4.35 6.46
N ARG A 85 -25.90 4.76 6.01
CA ARG A 85 -26.19 4.98 4.58
C ARG A 85 -25.45 6.19 4.04
N ARG A 86 -25.39 7.29 4.81
CA ARG A 86 -24.54 8.45 4.48
C ARG A 86 -23.09 8.05 4.32
N ARG A 87 -22.54 7.26 5.25
CA ARG A 87 -21.15 6.83 5.18
C ARG A 87 -20.87 6.01 3.92
N LEU A 88 -21.73 5.04 3.61
CA LEU A 88 -21.60 4.23 2.38
C LEU A 88 -21.64 5.09 1.12
N LEU A 89 -22.59 6.03 1.04
CA LEU A 89 -22.70 6.94 -0.11
C LEU A 89 -21.48 7.87 -0.22
N GLN A 90 -20.99 8.40 0.90
CA GLN A 90 -19.79 9.24 0.93
C GLN A 90 -18.56 8.46 0.46
N ASP A 91 -18.34 7.26 1.02
CA ASP A 91 -17.23 6.40 0.62
C ASP A 91 -17.34 6.04 -0.87
N PHE A 92 -18.54 5.71 -1.35
CA PHE A 92 -18.78 5.38 -2.75
C PHE A 92 -18.47 6.56 -3.70
N ILE A 93 -19.00 7.74 -3.40
CA ILE A 93 -18.75 8.97 -4.18
C ILE A 93 -17.25 9.31 -4.18
N ALA A 94 -16.58 9.21 -3.03
CA ALA A 94 -15.17 9.54 -2.89
C ALA A 94 -14.28 8.62 -3.73
N ASN A 95 -14.57 7.31 -3.75
CA ASN A 95 -13.79 6.34 -4.54
C ASN A 95 -14.08 6.45 -6.05
N LEU A 96 -15.26 6.91 -6.46
CA LEU A 96 -15.58 7.12 -7.88
C LEU A 96 -15.13 8.47 -8.43
N SER A 97 -15.00 9.48 -7.57
CA SER A 97 -14.61 10.85 -7.96
C SER A 97 -13.09 11.06 -7.94
N GLU A 98 -12.29 10.00 -8.05
CA GLU A 98 -10.83 10.10 -8.05
C GLU A 98 -10.31 10.65 -9.39
N ASN A 99 -9.25 11.46 -9.32
CA ASN A 99 -8.55 12.00 -10.47
C ASN A 99 -7.10 11.49 -10.48
N THR A 100 -6.97 10.16 -10.53
CA THR A 100 -5.68 9.48 -10.41
C THR A 100 -4.71 9.86 -11.54
N ASP A 101 -5.20 10.02 -12.76
CA ASP A 101 -4.36 10.27 -13.94
C ASP A 101 -3.72 11.66 -13.93
N ALA A 102 -4.38 12.66 -13.33
CA ALA A 102 -3.79 13.98 -13.14
C ALA A 102 -2.55 13.89 -12.26
N GLU A 103 -1.46 14.53 -12.69
CA GLU A 103 -0.17 14.50 -12.00
C GLU A 103 0.24 15.89 -11.52
N CYS A 104 -0.07 16.92 -12.30
CA CYS A 104 0.36 18.28 -12.04
C CYS A 104 -0.68 19.06 -11.21
N ARG A 105 -0.21 20.07 -10.48
CA ARG A 105 -1.08 20.92 -9.66
C ARG A 105 -2.12 21.68 -10.48
N GLU A 106 -1.76 22.03 -11.70
CA GLU A 106 -2.62 22.72 -12.65
C GLU A 106 -3.78 21.82 -13.13
N GLU A 107 -3.60 20.50 -13.10
CA GLU A 107 -4.59 19.51 -13.54
C GLU A 107 -5.54 19.09 -12.40
N ASP A 108 -5.11 19.23 -11.14
CA ASP A 108 -5.87 18.78 -9.96
C ASP A 108 -5.55 19.61 -8.70
N GLU A 109 -5.95 20.88 -8.70
CA GLU A 109 -5.67 21.80 -7.59
C GLU A 109 -6.24 21.30 -6.25
N ALA A 110 -7.42 20.69 -6.28
CA ALA A 110 -8.12 20.14 -5.11
C ALA A 110 -7.27 19.08 -4.40
N TRP A 111 -6.57 18.24 -5.15
CA TRP A 111 -5.61 17.31 -4.55
C TRP A 111 -4.56 18.06 -3.76
N PHE A 112 -4.00 19.18 -4.23
CA PHE A 112 -2.89 19.91 -3.58
C PHE A 112 -3.29 20.86 -2.45
N GLU A 113 -4.57 20.95 -2.08
CA GLU A 113 -5.01 21.79 -0.96
C GLU A 113 -4.25 21.45 0.33
N GLY A 114 -3.72 22.50 0.98
CA GLY A 114 -2.91 22.37 2.20
C GLY A 114 -1.45 21.92 1.97
N ILE A 115 -1.00 21.74 0.72
CA ILE A 115 0.40 21.48 0.38
C ILE A 115 1.10 22.77 -0.05
N ASP A 116 2.30 22.98 0.47
CA ASP A 116 3.25 24.02 0.06
C ASP A 116 3.38 24.16 -1.47
N SER A 117 3.33 25.39 -1.96
CA SER A 117 3.29 25.72 -3.40
C SER A 117 4.53 25.28 -4.18
N ARG A 118 5.63 24.91 -3.50
CA ARG A 118 6.83 24.32 -4.12
C ARG A 118 6.56 22.98 -4.80
N PHE A 119 5.57 22.23 -4.34
CA PHE A 119 5.23 20.94 -4.92
C PHE A 119 4.30 21.12 -6.12
N LYS A 120 4.84 20.83 -7.31
CA LYS A 120 4.13 20.96 -8.59
C LYS A 120 3.50 19.66 -9.07
N THR A 121 3.98 18.52 -8.59
CA THR A 121 3.46 17.20 -8.98
C THR A 121 3.13 16.34 -7.77
N LYS A 122 2.18 15.41 -7.92
CA LYS A 122 1.75 14.48 -6.87
C LYS A 122 2.91 13.58 -6.45
N SER A 123 3.67 13.09 -7.43
CA SER A 123 4.84 12.25 -7.24
C SER A 123 5.95 12.97 -6.49
N ALA A 124 6.21 14.26 -6.77
CA ALA A 124 7.20 15.02 -6.03
C ALA A 124 6.85 15.17 -4.54
N TYR A 125 5.56 15.37 -4.22
CA TYR A 125 5.11 15.41 -2.83
C TYR A 125 5.21 14.05 -2.15
N LEU A 126 4.77 12.97 -2.80
CA LEU A 126 4.82 11.63 -2.19
C LEU A 126 6.24 11.11 -2.03
N LYS A 127 7.13 11.41 -3.00
CA LYS A 127 8.58 11.21 -2.87
C LYS A 127 9.11 11.91 -1.62
N TYR A 128 8.84 13.21 -1.47
CA TYR A 128 9.23 13.97 -0.28
C TYR A 128 8.65 13.40 1.02
N SER A 129 7.41 12.93 1.00
CA SER A 129 6.75 12.31 2.15
C SER A 129 7.49 11.04 2.59
N CYS A 130 7.90 10.18 1.64
CA CYS A 130 8.74 9.02 1.92
C CYS A 130 10.08 9.44 2.54
N GLU A 131 10.79 10.35 1.86
CA GLU A 131 12.10 10.83 2.33
C GLU A 131 12.02 11.40 3.75
N SER A 132 10.93 12.11 4.08
CA SER A 132 10.69 12.67 5.41
C SER A 132 10.57 11.59 6.49
N ARG A 133 9.90 10.47 6.20
CA ARG A 133 9.82 9.32 7.11
C ARG A 133 11.20 8.71 7.35
N ILE A 134 11.96 8.50 6.28
CA ILE A 134 13.31 7.93 6.33
C ILE A 134 14.30 8.86 7.05
N ARG A 135 14.22 10.19 6.83
CA ARG A 135 14.98 11.19 7.60
C ARG A 135 14.64 11.17 9.08
N GLY A 136 13.37 10.91 9.43
CA GLY A 136 12.96 10.66 10.81
C GLY A 136 13.73 9.49 11.43
N TYR A 137 13.91 8.40 10.68
CA TYR A 137 14.70 7.26 11.15
C TYR A 137 16.18 7.59 11.30
N GLN A 138 16.76 8.34 10.36
CA GLN A 138 18.13 8.82 10.46
C GLN A 138 18.32 9.63 11.75
N LYS A 139 17.45 10.62 11.99
CA LYS A 139 17.54 11.50 13.16
C LYS A 139 17.57 10.69 14.46
N GLU A 140 16.73 9.66 14.58
CA GLU A 140 16.72 8.81 15.77
C GLU A 140 18.02 7.98 15.95
N VAL A 141 18.66 7.59 14.86
CA VAL A 141 19.96 6.89 14.88
C VAL A 141 21.08 7.85 15.29
N GLU A 142 21.07 9.07 14.76
CA GLU A 142 22.02 10.14 15.14
C GLU A 142 21.86 10.53 16.62
N ASP A 143 20.63 10.79 17.07
CA ASP A 143 20.29 11.17 18.45
C ASP A 143 20.70 10.10 19.48
N SER A 144 20.79 8.83 19.04
CA SER A 144 21.21 7.72 19.91
C SER A 144 22.69 7.78 20.31
N VAL A 145 23.49 8.67 19.72
CA VAL A 145 24.86 8.96 20.18
C VAL A 145 24.90 9.37 21.66
N SER A 146 23.83 10.01 22.15
CA SER A 146 23.68 10.43 23.55
C SER A 146 23.69 9.28 24.56
N LYS A 147 23.43 8.04 24.12
CA LYS A 147 23.45 6.83 24.96
C LYS A 147 24.87 6.31 25.24
N LEU A 148 25.90 6.94 24.68
CA LEU A 148 27.30 6.53 24.82
C LEU A 148 28.02 7.41 25.84
N ASN A 149 28.66 6.77 26.83
CA ASN A 149 29.20 7.45 28.01
C ASN A 149 30.57 8.12 27.81
N THR A 150 31.26 7.86 26.69
CA THR A 150 32.61 8.40 26.45
C THR A 150 32.71 9.08 25.09
N GLN A 151 33.47 10.18 25.04
CA GLN A 151 33.69 10.93 23.80
C GLN A 151 34.31 10.04 22.70
N LYS A 152 35.22 9.14 23.07
CA LYS A 152 35.82 8.19 22.15
C LYS A 152 34.78 7.30 21.47
N LEU A 153 33.86 6.72 22.24
CA LEU A 153 32.79 5.88 21.69
C LEU A 153 31.80 6.70 20.85
N GLN A 154 31.47 7.92 21.28
CA GLN A 154 30.60 8.81 20.49
C GLN A 154 31.22 9.13 19.13
N THR A 155 32.52 9.43 19.07
CA THR A 155 33.24 9.68 17.83
C THR A 155 33.26 8.45 16.92
N GLU A 156 33.52 7.25 17.46
CA GLU A 156 33.50 6.02 16.65
C GLU A 156 32.11 5.67 16.15
N TYR A 157 31.07 5.89 16.96
CA TYR A 157 29.68 5.70 16.54
C TYR A 157 29.29 6.67 15.43
N ARG A 158 29.62 7.96 15.55
CA ARG A 158 29.38 8.96 14.49
C ARG A 158 30.03 8.56 13.18
N LYS A 159 31.29 8.09 13.19
CA LYS A 159 31.96 7.59 11.98
C LYS A 159 31.18 6.46 11.29
N VAL A 160 30.67 5.50 12.06
CA VAL A 160 29.88 4.38 11.51
C VAL A 160 28.54 4.88 10.95
N VAL A 161 27.88 5.79 11.67
CA VAL A 161 26.61 6.39 11.25
C VAL A 161 26.77 7.26 10.00
N ASP A 162 27.86 8.03 9.90
CA ASP A 162 28.17 8.89 8.75
C ASP A 162 28.31 8.06 7.46
N VAL A 163 28.91 6.87 7.53
CA VAL A 163 28.98 5.94 6.38
C VAL A 163 27.57 5.58 5.90
N MET A 164 26.67 5.20 6.82
CA MET A 164 25.29 4.85 6.48
C MET A 164 24.50 6.06 5.95
N ILE A 165 24.71 7.25 6.52
CA ILE A 165 24.04 8.48 6.08
C ILE A 165 24.50 8.88 4.68
N ASN A 166 25.79 8.75 4.38
CA ASN A 166 26.32 9.04 3.04
C ASN A 166 25.72 8.08 2.01
N GLN A 167 25.59 6.79 2.35
CA GLN A 167 24.87 5.82 1.52
C GLN A 167 23.38 6.21 1.35
N LEU A 168 22.73 6.68 2.42
CA LEU A 168 21.33 7.11 2.39
C LEU A 168 21.11 8.35 1.52
N LYS A 169 22.02 9.31 1.57
CA LYS A 169 22.02 10.51 0.70
C LYS A 169 22.19 10.14 -0.76
N GLN A 170 23.09 9.21 -1.08
CA GLN A 170 23.27 8.70 -2.45
C GLN A 170 21.99 8.02 -2.96
N ALA A 171 21.31 7.28 -2.10
CA ALA A 171 20.01 6.67 -2.39
C ALA A 171 18.81 7.65 -2.31
N LYS A 172 19.06 8.97 -2.20
CA LYS A 172 18.03 10.02 -2.09
C LYS A 172 16.97 9.71 -1.03
N TYR A 173 17.40 9.20 0.14
CA TYR A 173 16.54 8.82 1.25
C TYR A 173 15.42 7.84 0.87
N ASN A 174 15.63 7.03 -0.17
CA ASN A 174 14.66 6.08 -0.70
C ASN A 174 13.29 6.70 -1.02
N GLY A 175 13.27 7.98 -1.41
CA GLY A 175 12.04 8.67 -1.79
C GLY A 175 11.26 7.95 -2.90
N CYS A 176 11.99 7.23 -3.76
CA CYS A 176 11.46 6.38 -4.82
C CYS A 176 10.40 5.38 -4.37
N TYR A 177 10.39 4.95 -3.11
CA TYR A 177 9.41 3.98 -2.62
C TYR A 177 7.97 4.45 -2.80
N PHE A 178 7.71 5.77 -2.76
CA PHE A 178 6.37 6.32 -2.93
C PHE A 178 6.19 7.10 -4.24
N ASP A 179 7.05 6.89 -5.24
CA ASP A 179 7.02 7.62 -6.49
C ASP A 179 6.61 6.69 -7.65
N ARG A 180 5.36 6.81 -8.11
CA ARG A 180 4.80 6.02 -9.23
C ARG A 180 5.49 6.29 -10.58
N GLN A 181 6.21 7.41 -10.71
CA GLN A 181 6.96 7.76 -11.93
C GLN A 181 8.41 7.25 -11.87
N GLU A 182 8.83 6.63 -10.77
CA GLU A 182 10.17 6.07 -10.66
C GLU A 182 10.32 4.89 -11.63
N LYS A 183 11.36 4.93 -12.46
CA LYS A 183 11.60 3.91 -13.49
C LYS A 183 12.24 2.64 -12.93
N GLU A 184 12.89 2.74 -11.79
CA GLU A 184 13.48 1.59 -11.11
C GLU A 184 12.40 0.81 -10.35
N CYS A 185 12.47 -0.51 -10.37
CA CYS A 185 11.50 -1.45 -9.75
C CYS A 185 11.45 -1.41 -8.21
N ASN A 186 11.89 -0.32 -7.58
CA ASN A 186 11.97 -0.17 -6.13
C ASN A 186 10.76 0.60 -5.55
N HIS A 187 9.88 1.17 -6.38
CA HIS A 187 8.64 1.79 -5.91
C HIS A 187 7.67 0.74 -5.33
N LEU A 188 6.89 1.13 -4.31
CA LEU A 188 5.98 0.24 -3.57
C LEU A 188 4.53 0.26 -4.10
N CYS A 189 4.25 1.10 -5.09
CA CYS A 189 2.96 1.19 -5.75
C CYS A 189 2.98 0.57 -7.15
N THR A 190 1.80 0.41 -7.75
CA THR A 190 1.66 0.19 -9.20
C THR A 190 1.98 1.47 -9.99
N GLN A 191 1.98 1.39 -11.33
CA GLN A 191 2.18 2.57 -12.19
C GLN A 191 1.07 3.62 -12.01
N GLU A 192 -0.13 3.18 -11.68
CA GLU A 192 -1.29 4.03 -11.39
C GLU A 192 -1.23 4.62 -9.98
N GLY A 193 -0.32 4.15 -9.12
CA GLY A 193 -0.13 4.66 -7.76
C GLY A 193 -0.80 3.85 -6.65
N TRP A 194 -1.28 2.63 -6.93
CA TRP A 194 -1.90 1.77 -5.91
C TRP A 194 -0.87 1.14 -4.99
N PHE A 195 -0.97 1.41 -3.69
CA PHE A 195 -0.18 0.75 -2.66
C PHE A 195 -0.97 -0.40 -2.03
N SER A 196 -0.30 -1.51 -1.77
CA SER A 196 -0.87 -2.67 -1.08
C SER A 196 -0.20 -2.87 0.27
N CYS A 197 -1.01 -3.11 1.31
CA CYS A 197 -0.49 -3.44 2.62
C CYS A 197 0.27 -4.77 2.58
N GLN A 198 1.49 -4.77 3.09
CA GLN A 198 2.34 -5.96 3.10
C GLN A 198 2.03 -6.89 4.30
N GLY A 199 1.04 -6.53 5.13
CA GLY A 199 0.68 -7.27 6.35
C GLY A 199 1.60 -6.96 7.53
N ALA A 200 1.17 -7.35 8.74
CA ALA A 200 1.96 -7.17 9.97
C ALA A 200 3.35 -7.81 9.88
N PHE A 201 4.26 -7.43 10.78
CA PHE A 201 5.66 -7.87 10.77
C PHE A 201 5.85 -9.40 10.79
N ASP A 202 4.88 -10.12 11.37
CA ASP A 202 4.82 -11.57 11.59
C ASP A 202 3.93 -12.32 10.58
N THR A 203 3.48 -11.65 9.52
CA THR A 203 2.64 -12.23 8.47
C THR A 203 3.24 -11.98 7.10
N ASP A 204 3.04 -12.89 6.14
CA ASP A 204 3.57 -12.72 4.79
C ASP A 204 2.74 -11.76 3.93
N LYS A 205 1.44 -11.64 4.22
CA LYS A 205 0.50 -10.81 3.46
C LYS A 205 -0.58 -10.19 4.35
N CYS A 206 -1.20 -9.12 3.87
CA CYS A 206 -2.38 -8.54 4.52
C CYS A 206 -3.62 -9.39 4.24
N LEU A 207 -4.22 -9.97 5.28
CA LEU A 207 -5.45 -10.78 5.13
C LEU A 207 -6.67 -9.94 4.74
N SER A 208 -6.71 -8.69 5.17
CA SER A 208 -7.79 -7.75 4.83
C SER A 208 -7.60 -7.08 3.46
N LEU A 209 -6.51 -7.41 2.74
CA LEU A 209 -6.20 -6.85 1.41
C LEU A 209 -6.27 -5.31 1.36
N HIS A 210 -5.86 -4.64 2.44
CA HIS A 210 -5.89 -3.18 2.47
C HIS A 210 -5.05 -2.61 1.31
N SER A 211 -5.65 -1.72 0.54
CA SER A 211 -5.02 -0.95 -0.52
C SER A 211 -5.39 0.53 -0.40
N ILE A 212 -4.62 1.38 -1.07
CA ILE A 212 -4.90 2.82 -1.15
C ILE A 212 -4.21 3.42 -2.37
N ASN A 213 -4.86 4.38 -3.02
CA ASN A 213 -4.22 5.24 -4.01
C ASN A 213 -4.13 6.69 -3.50
N PRO A 214 -2.99 7.11 -2.91
CA PRO A 214 -2.84 8.48 -2.43
C PRO A 214 -2.74 9.51 -3.56
N TYR A 215 -2.64 9.09 -4.83
CA TYR A 215 -2.67 9.97 -5.99
C TYR A 215 -4.10 10.34 -6.42
N GLY A 216 -5.10 9.53 -6.05
CA GLY A 216 -6.47 9.68 -6.55
C GLY A 216 -7.21 10.91 -6.03
N ASN A 217 -7.07 11.24 -4.74
CA ASN A 217 -7.74 12.39 -4.15
C ASN A 217 -7.05 12.88 -2.85
N ARG A 218 -7.49 14.04 -2.37
CA ARG A 218 -6.98 14.71 -1.16
C ARG A 218 -7.13 13.87 0.11
N GLU A 219 -8.27 13.19 0.29
CA GLU A 219 -8.55 12.36 1.47
C GLU A 219 -7.66 11.12 1.50
N SER A 220 -7.54 10.39 0.40
CA SER A 220 -6.63 9.25 0.23
C SER A 220 -5.17 9.65 0.51
N ARG A 221 -4.73 10.81 0.02
CA ARG A 221 -3.41 11.37 0.34
C ARG A 221 -3.22 11.60 1.84
N ILE A 222 -4.22 12.16 2.53
CA ILE A 222 -4.17 12.40 3.98
C ILE A 222 -4.19 11.06 4.73
N LEU A 223 -5.06 10.13 4.38
CA LEU A 223 -5.15 8.80 4.98
C LEU A 223 -3.82 8.03 4.85
N PHE A 224 -3.10 8.20 3.75
CA PHE A 224 -1.79 7.59 3.56
C PHE A 224 -0.72 8.05 4.58
N SER A 225 -0.92 9.17 5.26
CA SER A 225 -0.08 9.57 6.40
C SER A 225 -0.20 8.62 7.60
N THR A 226 -1.31 7.89 7.70
CA THR A 226 -1.54 6.90 8.77
C THR A 226 -0.90 5.54 8.47
N TRP A 227 -0.56 5.28 7.20
CA TRP A 227 0.19 4.09 6.80
C TRP A 227 1.64 4.21 7.26
N ASN A 228 2.23 3.10 7.69
CA ASN A 228 3.57 3.08 8.30
C ASN A 228 4.55 2.28 7.45
N LEU A 229 5.82 2.72 7.42
CA LEU A 229 6.95 1.86 7.08
C LEU A 229 7.44 1.23 8.39
N ASP A 230 6.88 0.08 8.73
CA ASP A 230 7.14 -0.62 9.99
C ASP A 230 8.41 -1.47 9.90
N HIS A 231 9.27 -1.38 10.91
CA HIS A 231 10.51 -2.15 10.98
C HIS A 231 10.21 -3.55 11.53
N ARG A 232 10.40 -4.61 10.73
CA ARG A 232 10.24 -5.99 11.20
C ARG A 232 11.14 -6.28 12.40
N ILE A 233 12.46 -6.12 12.24
CA ILE A 233 13.39 -6.03 13.36
C ILE A 233 13.33 -4.59 13.87
N GLU A 234 12.81 -4.40 15.09
CA GLU A 234 12.52 -3.07 15.62
C GLU A 234 13.76 -2.19 15.72
N LYS A 235 13.69 -1.00 15.13
CA LYS A 235 14.78 -0.01 15.16
C LYS A 235 15.22 0.36 16.57
N LYS A 236 14.29 0.85 17.41
CA LYS A 236 14.62 1.36 18.76
C LYS A 236 14.93 0.23 19.76
N ARG A 237 14.26 -0.91 19.64
CA ARG A 237 14.36 -2.02 20.61
C ARG A 237 15.47 -3.02 20.28
N ALA A 238 15.83 -3.20 19.00
CA ALA A 238 16.81 -4.19 18.59
C ALA A 238 17.99 -3.59 17.80
N ILE A 239 17.73 -2.85 16.72
CA ILE A 239 18.80 -2.46 15.77
C ILE A 239 19.76 -1.44 16.38
N ILE A 240 19.26 -0.33 16.93
CA ILE A 240 20.08 0.72 17.53
C ILE A 240 20.90 0.18 18.72
N PRO A 241 20.31 -0.57 19.68
CA PRO A 241 21.09 -1.21 20.73
C PRO A 241 22.18 -2.14 20.19
N ALA A 242 21.87 -2.96 19.19
CA ALA A 242 22.86 -3.86 18.59
C ALA A 242 24.02 -3.10 17.91
N LEU A 243 23.73 -1.96 17.25
CA LEU A 243 24.75 -1.10 16.66
C LEU A 243 25.65 -0.47 17.73
N ILE A 244 25.07 0.03 18.81
CA ILE A 244 25.80 0.59 19.96
C ILE A 244 26.74 -0.46 20.56
N GLU A 245 26.24 -1.68 20.82
CA GLU A 245 27.04 -2.77 21.35
C GLU A 245 28.12 -3.23 20.36
N ALA A 246 27.84 -3.20 19.06
CA ALA A 246 28.83 -3.53 18.04
C ALA A 246 30.03 -2.56 18.06
N VAL A 247 29.77 -1.27 18.25
CA VAL A 247 30.80 -0.21 18.37
C VAL A 247 31.58 -0.35 19.67
N LYS A 248 30.92 -0.62 20.80
CA LYS A 248 31.60 -0.85 22.09
C LYS A 248 32.53 -2.06 22.06
N ASN A 249 32.06 -3.19 21.50
CA ASN A 249 32.74 -4.47 21.56
C ASN A 249 33.52 -4.79 20.26
N ARG A 250 33.90 -3.75 19.53
CA ARG A 250 34.56 -3.84 18.22
C ARG A 250 35.80 -4.75 18.25
N ASN A 251 36.65 -4.63 19.27
CA ASN A 251 37.88 -5.42 19.45
C ASN A 251 38.71 -5.57 18.16
N GLY A 252 38.87 -4.47 17.41
CA GLY A 252 39.61 -4.43 16.13
C GLY A 252 38.83 -4.90 14.89
N ARG A 253 37.63 -5.47 15.04
CA ARG A 253 36.76 -5.84 13.91
C ARG A 253 36.15 -4.61 13.24
N GLU A 254 35.66 -4.74 12.02
CA GLU A 254 34.94 -3.66 11.34
C GLU A 254 33.43 -3.91 11.43
N VAL A 255 32.67 -2.91 11.87
CA VAL A 255 31.20 -2.97 11.92
C VAL A 255 30.67 -3.01 10.50
N ASN A 256 29.73 -3.92 10.21
CA ASN A 256 29.14 -4.05 8.90
C ASN A 256 28.07 -2.97 8.67
N CYS A 257 28.48 -1.78 8.23
CA CYS A 257 27.57 -0.65 7.98
C CYS A 257 26.44 -1.01 7.00
N ASN A 258 26.72 -1.80 5.97
CA ASN A 258 25.71 -2.20 4.98
C ASN A 258 24.60 -3.05 5.62
N TYR A 259 24.93 -3.92 6.57
CA TYR A 259 23.94 -4.71 7.28
C TYR A 259 22.97 -3.83 8.09
N PHE A 260 23.50 -2.89 8.89
CA PHE A 260 22.67 -1.97 9.66
C PHE A 260 21.90 -0.99 8.78
N TYR A 261 22.50 -0.50 7.69
CA TYR A 261 21.84 0.35 6.70
C TYR A 261 20.57 -0.32 6.13
N ARG A 262 20.69 -1.59 5.70
CA ARG A 262 19.56 -2.37 5.19
C ARG A 262 18.46 -2.53 6.23
N LEU A 263 18.83 -2.82 7.48
CA LEU A 263 17.85 -2.95 8.56
C LEU A 263 17.15 -1.64 8.91
N LEU A 264 17.85 -0.51 8.82
CA LEU A 264 17.34 0.79 9.26
C LEU A 264 16.52 1.52 8.19
N PHE A 265 16.90 1.41 6.92
CA PHE A 265 16.46 2.36 5.90
C PHE A 265 15.85 1.71 4.65
N THR A 266 15.91 0.39 4.48
CA THR A 266 15.45 -0.27 3.26
C THR A 266 14.27 -1.22 3.52
N ILE A 267 13.57 -1.56 2.43
CA ILE A 267 12.48 -2.55 2.39
C ILE A 267 12.92 -3.98 2.71
N ASP A 268 14.22 -4.23 2.94
CA ASP A 268 14.68 -5.50 3.49
C ASP A 268 14.12 -5.76 4.89
N ASN A 269 13.86 -4.68 5.64
CA ASN A 269 13.31 -4.73 6.98
C ASN A 269 12.11 -3.81 7.19
N LEU A 270 11.83 -2.89 6.26
CA LEU A 270 10.64 -2.05 6.28
C LEU A 270 9.47 -2.74 5.57
N LYS A 271 8.31 -2.77 6.22
CA LYS A 271 7.03 -3.16 5.61
C LYS A 271 6.08 -1.96 5.56
N LEU A 272 5.53 -1.66 4.39
CA LEU A 272 4.43 -0.73 4.23
C LEU A 272 3.14 -1.37 4.74
N VAL A 273 2.58 -0.82 5.82
CA VAL A 273 1.41 -1.38 6.49
C VAL A 273 0.32 -0.34 6.74
N HIS A 274 -0.92 -0.73 6.50
CA HIS A 274 -2.09 0.00 6.97
C HIS A 274 -2.07 0.09 8.50
N ILE A 275 -2.63 1.15 9.09
CA ILE A 275 -2.60 1.39 10.55
C ILE A 275 -3.18 0.21 11.36
N ALA A 276 -4.21 -0.47 10.83
CA ALA A 276 -4.79 -1.64 11.49
C ALA A 276 -3.88 -2.88 11.47
N CYS A 277 -2.89 -2.93 10.56
CA CYS A 277 -1.90 -4.01 10.47
C CYS A 277 -0.59 -3.68 11.20
N HIS A 278 -0.44 -2.45 11.70
CA HIS A 278 0.73 -2.02 12.46
C HIS A 278 0.60 -2.47 13.93
N LYS A 279 1.10 -3.67 14.23
CA LYS A 279 1.11 -4.22 15.60
C LYS A 279 2.13 -3.47 16.44
N LYS A 280 1.67 -2.68 17.42
CA LYS A 280 2.55 -1.95 18.37
C LYS A 280 3.17 -2.81 19.48
N THR A 281 2.93 -4.13 19.43
CA THR A 281 3.55 -5.10 20.35
C THR A 281 5.05 -5.22 20.08
N VAL A 282 5.79 -5.85 21.00
CA VAL A 282 7.21 -6.17 20.75
C VAL A 282 7.29 -7.24 19.65
N HIS A 283 8.20 -7.06 18.68
CA HIS A 283 8.31 -7.98 17.54
C HIS A 283 9.09 -9.26 17.88
N ASN A 284 9.87 -9.25 18.97
CA ASN A 284 10.73 -10.35 19.43
C ASN A 284 11.72 -10.86 18.35
N LEU A 285 12.05 -10.01 17.39
CA LEU A 285 13.06 -10.27 16.37
C LEU A 285 14.37 -9.58 16.75
N THR A 286 15.49 -10.26 16.51
CA THR A 286 16.83 -9.79 16.87
C THR A 286 17.73 -9.68 15.64
N CYS A 287 18.78 -8.88 15.74
CA CYS A 287 19.79 -8.80 14.71
C CYS A 287 20.59 -10.13 14.61
N ASP A 288 20.86 -10.59 13.40
CA ASP A 288 21.79 -11.68 13.13
C ASP A 288 23.23 -11.33 13.57
N ALA A 289 23.66 -11.93 14.67
CA ALA A 289 24.98 -11.75 15.26
C ALA A 289 26.13 -12.06 14.27
N LYS A 290 25.91 -12.95 13.29
CA LYS A 290 26.93 -13.34 12.30
C LYS A 290 27.16 -12.28 11.23
N ARG A 291 26.29 -11.26 11.14
CA ARG A 291 26.35 -10.19 10.13
C ARG A 291 26.75 -8.84 10.70
N VAL A 292 26.84 -8.70 12.02
CA VAL A 292 27.20 -7.46 12.72
C VAL A 292 28.58 -6.92 12.33
N TYR A 293 29.53 -7.81 12.04
CA TYR A 293 30.90 -7.46 11.63
C TYR A 293 31.20 -7.97 10.22
N VAL A 294 32.10 -7.27 9.51
CA VAL A 294 32.56 -7.69 8.18
C VAL A 294 33.35 -8.99 8.29
N ARG A 295 33.04 -9.97 7.42
CA ARG A 295 33.80 -11.22 7.34
C ARG A 295 35.15 -10.97 6.67
N ILE A 296 36.24 -11.28 7.37
CA ILE A 296 37.57 -11.32 6.77
C ILE A 296 37.62 -12.55 5.87
N LYS A 297 37.63 -12.36 4.54
CA LYS A 297 37.95 -13.46 3.61
C LYS A 297 39.39 -13.90 3.90
N ARG A 298 39.58 -15.09 4.48
CA ARG A 298 40.91 -15.71 4.54
C ARG A 298 41.36 -15.94 3.09
N LYS A 299 42.43 -15.27 2.66
CA LYS A 299 43.15 -15.65 1.43
C LYS A 299 43.57 -17.11 1.62
N GLU A 300 43.02 -18.00 0.81
CA GLU A 300 43.51 -19.36 0.70
C GLU A 300 45.00 -19.28 0.34
N LYS A 301 45.86 -19.80 1.22
CA LYS A 301 47.27 -20.01 0.89
C LYS A 301 47.27 -20.98 -0.28
N LYS A 302 47.57 -20.49 -1.49
CA LYS A 302 48.03 -21.34 -2.59
C LYS A 302 49.22 -22.14 -2.05
N GLN A 303 49.01 -23.42 -1.77
CA GLN A 303 50.11 -24.35 -1.56
C GLN A 303 50.88 -24.37 -2.88
N SER A 304 52.09 -23.81 -2.87
CA SER A 304 53.05 -24.01 -3.95
C SER A 304 53.47 -25.47 -3.93
N THR A 305 52.87 -26.27 -4.79
CA THR A 305 53.38 -27.58 -5.19
C THR A 305 54.75 -27.36 -5.83
N LYS A 306 55.81 -27.62 -5.05
CA LYS A 306 57.15 -27.86 -5.60
C LYS A 306 57.10 -29.18 -6.39
N LYS A 307 57.39 -29.10 -7.68
CA LYS A 307 58.04 -30.18 -8.44
C LYS A 307 59.43 -29.68 -8.80
#